data_AF-A0A1T3WB17-F1
#
_entry.id   AF-A0A1T3WB17-F1
#
_cell.length_a   1.000
_cell.length_b   1.000
_cell.length_c   1.000
_cell.angle_alpha   90.00
_cell.angle_beta   90.00
_cell.angle_gamma   90.00
#
_symmetry.space_group_name_H-M   'P 1'
#
loop_
_entity.id
_entity.type
_entity.pdbx_description
1 polymer ?
#
loop_
_entity_poly.entity_id
_entity_poly.type
_entity_poly.pdbx_seq_one_letter_code
_entity_poly.pdbx_strand_id
1 'polypeptide(L)'
;MRAASAVLGTLADDQDVQRRALAERHASRFSPAELDAEVGHKKLVTVLGGGGGAGFVYIGGMQRLLEAGQVPDYLVGSSIGSVMGSVMARSLPVPIEEYVAWAKTVSYRSILGPEQLRRRHGLTGVFSLRFDLFAEALFTRPDGEQMRMTDLAIPFDAVVAGVRRQSFAALPAKFRHQELAVLKLRTLPFLPIGVGPEVAARLWQAAAFIDSRVVKAIVVGGDDLTRNVNVVDAASFSSAIPGVLHHETRDPQMLPILDEVMAANDVAAIVDGGTASNVPVELAWKRIRDGRLGTRNACYLAFDCFHPQWDPRHLWLAPIAQAIQLQMVRNLPYSDHIVRFSPTLSPVNLAPSRASIDRACSWGHKRVDKAIPITSALLQPIWWDEAATADPPRRVAAASVASPMSEVLSAVAPPRNKFERWRNRYIT
;
A
#
# COMPACT_ATOMS: atom_id res chain seq x y z
N MET A 1 12.72 32.91 -3.09
CA MET A 1 12.57 32.70 -1.63
C MET A 1 12.46 34.00 -0.84
N ARG A 2 13.34 35.01 -0.99
CA ARG A 2 13.26 36.27 -0.19
C ARG A 2 11.91 37.01 -0.29
N ALA A 3 11.29 37.06 -1.47
CA ALA A 3 9.97 37.67 -1.65
C ALA A 3 8.84 36.93 -0.91
N ALA A 4 8.85 35.59 -0.90
CA ALA A 4 7.85 34.79 -0.19
C ALA A 4 8.02 34.90 1.34
N SER A 5 9.27 34.95 1.83
CA SER A 5 9.56 35.17 3.25
C SER A 5 9.12 36.55 3.74
N ALA A 6 9.24 37.58 2.90
CA ALA A 6 8.76 38.93 3.22
C ALA A 6 7.23 38.99 3.30
N VAL A 7 6.52 38.29 2.40
CA VAL A 7 5.05 38.18 2.44
C VAL A 7 4.57 37.42 3.69
N LEU A 8 5.27 36.37 4.11
CA LEU A 8 4.94 35.66 5.36
C LEU A 8 5.01 36.59 6.58
N GLY A 9 6.01 37.47 6.65
CA GLY A 9 6.12 38.46 7.72
C GLY A 9 4.93 39.42 7.77
N THR A 10 4.37 39.79 6.62
CA THR A 10 3.18 40.67 6.56
C THR A 10 1.87 39.99 6.97
N LEU A 11 1.84 38.66 7.03
CA LEU A 11 0.64 37.90 7.43
C LEU A 11 0.62 37.57 8.92
N ALA A 12 1.73 37.76 9.64
CA ALA A 12 1.86 37.32 11.03
C ALA A 12 0.85 38.00 11.98
N ASP A 13 0.72 39.33 11.88
CA ASP A 13 -0.19 40.10 12.74
C ASP A 13 -1.66 39.71 12.50
N ASP A 14 -2.07 39.62 11.23
CA ASP A 14 -3.42 39.19 10.86
C ASP A 14 -3.70 37.76 11.34
N GLN A 15 -2.73 36.86 11.23
CA GLN A 15 -2.86 35.48 11.70
C GLN A 15 -2.98 35.40 13.23
N ASP A 16 -2.24 36.21 13.99
CA ASP A 16 -2.38 36.25 15.45
C ASP A 16 -3.74 36.83 15.89
N VAL A 17 -4.25 37.85 15.19
CA VAL A 17 -5.60 38.37 15.42
C VAL A 17 -6.65 37.27 15.19
N GLN A 18 -6.56 36.53 14.08
CA GLN A 18 -7.49 35.42 13.81
C GLN A 18 -7.36 34.28 14.81
N ARG A 19 -6.13 33.95 15.24
CA ARG A 19 -5.85 32.93 16.27
C ARG A 19 -6.55 33.29 17.59
N ARG A 20 -6.35 34.52 18.10
CA ARG A 20 -6.99 34.98 19.34
C ARG A 20 -8.50 34.97 19.23
N ALA A 21 -9.06 35.48 18.12
CA ALA A 21 -10.49 35.48 17.89
C ALA A 21 -11.10 34.06 17.85
N LEU A 22 -10.41 33.09 17.23
CA LEU A 22 -10.84 31.68 17.22
C LEU A 22 -10.79 31.06 18.61
N ALA A 23 -9.72 31.30 19.36
CA ALA A 23 -9.54 30.79 20.72
C ALA A 23 -10.62 31.35 21.68
N GLU A 24 -10.90 32.65 21.61
CA GLU A 24 -11.96 33.28 22.41
C GLU A 24 -13.35 32.74 22.04
N ARG A 25 -13.66 32.68 20.73
CA ARG A 25 -14.97 32.21 20.25
C ARG A 25 -15.25 30.75 20.62
N HIS A 26 -14.20 29.93 20.73
CA HIS A 26 -14.30 28.49 20.98
C HIS A 26 -13.67 28.05 22.31
N ALA A 27 -13.53 28.97 23.28
CA ALA A 27 -12.91 28.72 24.57
C ALA A 27 -13.55 27.56 25.38
N SER A 28 -14.81 27.22 25.10
CA SER A 28 -15.51 26.08 25.72
C SER A 28 -15.23 24.73 25.04
N ARG A 29 -14.55 24.71 23.89
CA ARG A 29 -14.28 23.50 23.09
C ARG A 29 -12.82 23.10 23.08
N PHE A 30 -11.90 24.07 23.09
CA PHE A 30 -10.47 23.84 23.11
C PHE A 30 -9.75 25.04 23.72
N SER A 31 -8.56 24.77 24.24
CA SER A 31 -7.60 25.76 24.72
C SER A 31 -6.77 26.35 23.57
N PRO A 32 -6.16 27.54 23.76
CA PRO A 32 -5.19 28.08 22.80
C PRO A 32 -4.05 27.11 22.47
N ALA A 33 -3.56 26.37 23.47
CA ALA A 33 -2.50 25.38 23.29
C ALA A 33 -2.91 24.22 22.38
N GLU A 34 -4.16 23.75 22.47
CA GLU A 34 -4.69 22.71 21.57
C GLU A 34 -4.86 23.23 20.13
N LEU A 35 -5.29 24.49 19.96
CA LEU A 35 -5.35 25.14 18.65
C LEU A 35 -3.96 25.26 18.03
N ASP A 36 -2.98 25.70 18.81
CA ASP A 36 -1.59 25.85 18.37
C ASP A 36 -0.96 24.51 18.03
N ALA A 37 -1.23 23.47 18.83
CA ALA A 37 -0.77 22.12 18.55
C ALA A 37 -1.37 21.60 17.21
N GLU A 38 -2.68 21.80 17.00
CA GLU A 38 -3.37 21.38 15.77
C GLU A 38 -2.81 22.10 14.54
N VAL A 39 -2.56 23.42 14.60
CA VAL A 39 -2.09 24.21 13.44
C VAL A 39 -0.57 24.10 13.25
N GLY A 40 0.18 24.06 14.35
CA GLY A 40 1.64 24.12 14.37
C GLY A 40 2.34 22.79 14.05
N HIS A 41 1.68 21.64 14.25
CA HIS A 41 2.28 20.33 14.02
C HIS A 41 1.56 19.55 12.93
N LYS A 42 2.26 19.33 11.82
CA LYS A 42 1.78 18.41 10.78
C LYS A 42 2.17 16.99 11.08
N LYS A 43 1.24 16.07 10.85
CA LYS A 43 1.52 14.62 10.79
C LYS A 43 1.96 14.20 9.40
N LEU A 44 2.93 13.30 9.30
CA LEU A 44 3.36 12.74 8.03
C LEU A 44 2.46 11.58 7.62
N VAL A 45 1.71 11.76 6.54
CA VAL A 45 0.92 10.71 5.91
C VAL A 45 1.65 10.24 4.66
N THR A 46 2.07 8.98 4.65
CA THR A 46 2.75 8.40 3.48
C THR A 46 1.80 7.46 2.73
N VAL A 47 1.58 7.76 1.45
CA VAL A 47 0.66 7.04 0.57
C VAL A 47 1.47 6.21 -0.44
N LEU A 48 1.28 4.91 -0.46
CA LEU A 48 2.05 3.96 -1.27
C LEU A 48 1.19 3.45 -2.43
N GLY A 49 1.56 3.82 -3.65
CA GLY A 49 0.80 3.45 -4.84
C GLY A 49 1.00 2.00 -5.29
N GLY A 50 0.08 1.49 -6.11
CA GLY A 50 0.25 0.20 -6.77
C GLY A 50 1.30 0.20 -7.88
N GLY A 51 1.53 -0.97 -8.51
CA GLY A 51 2.53 -1.13 -9.57
C GLY A 51 3.26 -2.47 -9.64
N GLY A 52 2.87 -3.47 -8.84
CA GLY A 52 3.50 -4.79 -8.84
C GLY A 52 5.00 -4.73 -8.51
N GLY A 53 5.82 -5.43 -9.28
CA GLY A 53 7.28 -5.50 -9.10
C GLY A 53 8.01 -4.14 -9.13
N ALA A 54 7.40 -3.08 -9.66
CA ALA A 54 7.97 -1.74 -9.61
C ALA A 54 8.08 -1.20 -8.17
N GLY A 55 7.23 -1.67 -7.25
CA GLY A 55 7.11 -1.17 -5.87
C GLY A 55 8.31 -1.46 -4.95
N PHE A 56 9.27 -2.30 -5.37
CA PHE A 56 10.50 -2.55 -4.57
C PHE A 56 11.32 -1.27 -4.35
N VAL A 57 11.15 -0.23 -5.17
CA VAL A 57 11.76 1.08 -4.95
C VAL A 57 11.27 1.76 -3.65
N TYR A 58 10.09 1.42 -3.16
CA TYR A 58 9.55 2.03 -1.94
C TYR A 58 10.35 1.63 -0.69
N ILE A 59 11.04 0.48 -0.70
CA ILE A 59 11.89 0.07 0.43
C ILE A 59 13.01 1.08 0.66
N GLY A 60 13.75 1.43 -0.39
CA GLY A 60 14.79 2.46 -0.30
C GLY A 60 14.23 3.87 -0.13
N GLY A 61 13.03 4.14 -0.66
CA GLY A 61 12.34 5.39 -0.40
C GLY A 61 12.01 5.58 1.08
N MET A 62 11.46 4.55 1.72
CA MET A 62 11.16 4.55 3.16
C MET A 62 12.44 4.64 3.99
N GLN A 63 13.48 3.89 3.60
CA GLN A 63 14.81 4.00 4.22
C GLN A 63 15.28 5.46 4.29
N ARG A 64 15.20 6.18 3.17
CA ARG A 64 15.64 7.58 3.10
C ARG A 64 14.82 8.52 3.98
N LEU A 65 13.49 8.31 4.10
CA LEU A 65 12.64 9.07 5.01
C LEU A 65 13.05 8.85 6.47
N LEU A 66 13.26 7.60 6.86
CA LEU A 66 13.67 7.23 8.21
C LEU A 66 15.05 7.79 8.57
N GLU A 67 16.01 7.76 7.64
CA GLU A 67 17.32 8.41 7.78
C GLU A 67 17.20 9.93 7.99
N ALA A 68 16.16 10.57 7.46
CA ALA A 68 15.87 11.98 7.71
C ALA A 68 15.11 12.24 9.03
N GLY A 69 14.83 11.20 9.82
CA GLY A 69 14.00 11.30 11.02
C GLY A 69 12.49 11.41 10.74
N GLN A 70 12.07 11.24 9.47
CA GLN A 70 10.69 11.39 9.03
C GLN A 70 9.97 10.03 9.11
N VAL A 71 9.56 9.63 10.30
CA VAL A 71 8.75 8.41 10.52
C VAL A 71 7.29 8.71 10.16
N PRO A 72 6.63 7.95 9.28
CA PRO A 72 5.22 8.16 8.98
C PRO A 72 4.32 8.00 10.21
N ASP A 73 3.38 8.91 10.39
CA ASP A 73 2.35 8.82 11.42
C ASP A 73 1.20 7.89 10.99
N TYR A 74 0.98 7.78 9.67
CA TYR A 74 -0.04 6.95 9.02
C TYR A 74 0.43 6.50 7.65
N LEU A 75 0.12 5.24 7.32
CA LEU A 75 0.40 4.62 6.03
C LEU A 75 -0.91 4.23 5.33
N VAL A 76 -1.00 4.48 4.04
CA VAL A 76 -2.09 3.95 3.20
C VAL A 76 -1.48 3.34 1.95
N GLY A 77 -1.87 2.12 1.62
CA GLY A 77 -1.31 1.40 0.48
C GLY A 77 -2.38 0.86 -0.45
N SER A 78 -2.03 0.70 -1.72
CA SER A 78 -2.82 -0.05 -2.72
C SER A 78 -1.94 -1.05 -3.48
N SER A 79 -2.43 -2.26 -3.74
CA SER A 79 -1.65 -3.34 -4.39
C SER A 79 -0.32 -3.59 -3.68
N ILE A 80 0.80 -3.62 -4.41
CA ILE A 80 2.14 -3.70 -3.83
C ILE A 80 2.39 -2.61 -2.76
N GLY A 81 1.75 -1.45 -2.85
CA GLY A 81 1.81 -0.43 -1.82
C GLY A 81 1.19 -0.87 -0.50
N SER A 82 0.16 -1.72 -0.51
CA SER A 82 -0.38 -2.35 0.72
C SER A 82 0.56 -3.40 1.29
N VAL A 83 1.23 -4.18 0.42
CA VAL A 83 2.25 -5.15 0.86
C VAL A 83 3.43 -4.43 1.51
N MET A 84 3.95 -3.37 0.88
CA MET A 84 5.05 -2.59 1.47
C MET A 84 4.59 -1.85 2.72
N GLY A 85 3.40 -1.23 2.68
CA GLY A 85 2.83 -0.50 3.80
C GLY A 85 2.62 -1.36 5.04
N SER A 86 2.09 -2.57 4.89
CA SER A 86 1.88 -3.49 6.02
C SER A 86 3.19 -3.92 6.67
N VAL A 87 4.22 -4.19 5.87
CA VAL A 87 5.56 -4.54 6.37
C VAL A 87 6.20 -3.35 7.10
N MET A 88 6.15 -2.14 6.52
CA MET A 88 6.70 -0.93 7.13
C MET A 88 5.95 -0.51 8.40
N ALA A 89 4.66 -0.79 8.47
CA ALA A 89 3.81 -0.47 9.63
C ALA A 89 3.99 -1.41 10.82
N ARG A 90 4.60 -2.58 10.59
CA ARG A 90 4.59 -3.72 11.51
C ARG A 90 5.20 -3.44 12.87
N SER A 91 6.33 -2.73 12.92
CA SER A 91 7.08 -2.49 14.15
C SER A 91 7.82 -1.16 14.11
N LEU A 92 8.05 -0.57 15.29
CA LEU A 92 8.93 0.58 15.48
C LEU A 92 10.05 0.22 16.48
N PRO A 93 11.32 0.60 16.20
CA PRO A 93 11.82 1.18 14.95
C PRO A 93 11.63 0.22 13.76
N VAL A 94 11.58 0.75 12.53
CA VAL A 94 11.37 -0.04 11.31
C VAL A 94 12.69 -0.74 10.92
N PRO A 95 12.76 -2.08 10.92
CA PRO A 95 13.98 -2.84 10.64
C PRO A 95 14.19 -3.00 9.12
N ILE A 96 14.57 -1.91 8.45
CA ILE A 96 14.66 -1.86 6.97
C ILE A 96 15.65 -2.87 6.42
N GLU A 97 16.81 -3.04 7.04
CA GLU A 97 17.86 -3.96 6.63
C GLU A 97 17.37 -5.41 6.64
N GLU A 98 16.67 -5.81 7.71
CA GLU A 98 16.07 -7.14 7.82
C GLU A 98 14.91 -7.33 6.84
N TYR A 99 14.11 -6.29 6.58
CA TYR A 99 13.07 -6.34 5.55
C TYR A 99 13.65 -6.50 4.15
N VAL A 100 14.80 -5.86 3.84
CA VAL A 100 15.54 -6.10 2.60
C VAL A 100 16.05 -7.54 2.55
N ALA A 101 16.59 -8.06 3.66
CA ALA A 101 17.06 -9.44 3.74
C ALA A 101 15.93 -10.45 3.50
N TRP A 102 14.75 -10.22 4.10
CA TRP A 102 13.55 -11.02 3.88
C TRP A 102 13.01 -10.90 2.46
N ALA A 103 12.94 -9.69 1.90
CA ALA A 103 12.54 -9.47 0.51
C ALA A 103 13.44 -10.22 -0.48
N LYS A 104 14.75 -10.35 -0.20
CA LYS A 104 15.71 -11.13 -0.99
C LYS A 104 15.49 -12.65 -0.97
N THR A 105 14.52 -13.13 -0.21
CA THR A 105 14.11 -14.55 -0.16
C THR A 105 12.88 -14.85 -1.03
N VAL A 106 12.21 -13.82 -1.55
CA VAL A 106 11.02 -13.96 -2.40
C VAL A 106 11.33 -14.78 -3.67
N SER A 107 10.40 -15.67 -4.03
CA SER A 107 10.45 -16.47 -5.26
C SER A 107 9.04 -16.64 -5.81
N TYR A 108 8.86 -16.83 -7.12
CA TYR A 108 7.51 -17.06 -7.68
C TYR A 108 6.79 -18.22 -7.00
N ARG A 109 7.49 -19.31 -6.67
CA ARG A 109 6.93 -20.46 -5.95
C ARG A 109 6.46 -20.14 -4.52
N SER A 110 7.09 -19.16 -3.86
CA SER A 110 6.70 -18.77 -2.51
C SER A 110 5.48 -17.85 -2.50
N ILE A 111 5.33 -17.00 -3.52
CA ILE A 111 4.23 -16.01 -3.59
C ILE A 111 3.10 -16.37 -4.55
N LEU A 112 3.27 -17.37 -5.41
CA LEU A 112 2.24 -17.87 -6.32
C LEU A 112 1.98 -19.36 -6.08
N GLY A 113 0.75 -19.78 -6.35
CA GLY A 113 0.34 -21.17 -6.35
C GLY A 113 -0.74 -21.46 -7.37
N PRO A 114 -1.15 -22.74 -7.48
CA PRO A 114 -2.23 -23.13 -8.36
C PRO A 114 -3.52 -22.40 -7.96
N GLU A 115 -4.37 -22.13 -8.94
CA GLU A 115 -5.68 -21.50 -8.72
C GLU A 115 -6.51 -22.33 -7.72
N GLN A 116 -7.07 -21.66 -6.70
CA GLN A 116 -7.98 -22.28 -5.75
C GLN A 116 -9.39 -22.36 -6.34
N LEU A 117 -10.00 -23.53 -6.20
CA LEU A 117 -11.34 -23.81 -6.75
C LEU A 117 -12.46 -23.16 -5.91
N ARG A 118 -12.33 -23.09 -4.58
CA ARG A 118 -13.36 -22.50 -3.71
C ARG A 118 -13.08 -21.02 -3.46
N ARG A 119 -14.04 -20.17 -3.79
CA ARG A 119 -13.94 -18.70 -3.66
C ARG A 119 -15.23 -18.16 -3.08
N ARG A 120 -15.11 -17.22 -2.17
CA ARG A 120 -16.22 -16.53 -1.51
C ARG A 120 -16.16 -15.03 -1.74
N HIS A 121 -14.97 -14.43 -1.66
CA HIS A 121 -14.82 -12.97 -1.70
C HIS A 121 -14.05 -12.45 -2.92
N GLY A 122 -13.12 -13.23 -3.51
CA GLY A 122 -12.28 -12.77 -4.63
C GLY A 122 -12.78 -13.12 -6.04
N LEU A 123 -12.19 -12.51 -7.08
CA LEU A 123 -12.40 -12.89 -8.49
C LEU A 123 -11.48 -14.03 -8.95
N THR A 124 -11.82 -14.61 -10.12
CA THR A 124 -10.99 -15.62 -10.75
C THR A 124 -9.64 -15.08 -11.22
N GLY A 125 -8.57 -15.85 -11.06
CA GLY A 125 -7.22 -15.50 -11.48
C GLY A 125 -6.44 -16.73 -11.93
N VAL A 126 -5.46 -16.54 -12.82
CA VAL A 126 -4.60 -17.63 -13.32
C VAL A 126 -3.79 -18.28 -12.19
N PHE A 127 -3.40 -17.49 -11.19
CA PHE A 127 -2.63 -17.95 -10.03
C PHE A 127 -3.31 -17.57 -8.72
N SER A 128 -3.17 -18.41 -7.70
CA SER A 128 -3.39 -17.98 -6.32
C SER A 128 -2.21 -17.14 -5.87
N LEU A 129 -2.45 -15.93 -5.39
CA LEU A 129 -1.49 -15.17 -4.60
C LEU A 129 -1.36 -15.87 -3.25
N ARG A 130 -0.12 -16.12 -2.82
CA ARG A 130 0.25 -16.81 -1.58
C ARG A 130 1.10 -15.90 -0.69
N PHE A 131 0.80 -14.60 -0.70
CA PHE A 131 1.49 -13.64 0.14
C PHE A 131 1.23 -13.92 1.62
N ASP A 132 0.01 -14.32 1.97
CA ASP A 132 -0.37 -14.84 3.29
C ASP A 132 0.58 -15.93 3.80
N LEU A 133 0.92 -16.90 2.97
CA LEU A 133 1.81 -18.00 3.32
C LEU A 133 3.29 -17.58 3.32
N PHE A 134 3.69 -16.71 2.39
CA PHE A 134 5.06 -16.19 2.36
C PHE A 134 5.36 -15.29 3.57
N ALA A 135 4.37 -14.52 4.01
CA ALA A 135 4.48 -13.57 5.10
C ALA A 135 3.91 -14.10 6.43
N GLU A 136 3.52 -15.38 6.51
CA GLU A 136 2.94 -15.99 7.71
C GLU A 136 3.83 -15.75 8.93
N ALA A 137 5.09 -16.18 8.88
CA ALA A 137 6.04 -15.96 9.98
C ALA A 137 6.26 -14.48 10.31
N LEU A 138 6.12 -13.58 9.33
CA LEU A 138 6.31 -12.14 9.53
C LEU A 138 5.16 -11.50 10.32
N PHE A 139 3.94 -12.01 10.13
CA PHE A 139 2.70 -11.47 10.71
C PHE A 139 2.03 -12.42 11.72
N THR A 140 2.71 -13.47 12.17
CA THR A 140 2.29 -14.24 13.33
C THR A 140 2.80 -13.55 14.61
N ARG A 141 1.94 -13.43 15.60
CA ARG A 141 2.26 -12.91 16.94
C ARG A 141 2.88 -14.02 17.81
N PRO A 142 3.55 -13.68 18.92
CA PRO A 142 4.12 -14.67 19.84
C PRO A 142 3.10 -15.69 20.41
N ASP A 143 1.81 -15.34 20.45
CA ASP A 143 0.73 -16.24 20.88
C ASP A 143 0.26 -17.22 19.79
N GLY A 144 0.82 -17.11 18.57
CA GLY A 144 0.48 -17.95 17.42
C GLY A 144 -0.67 -17.41 16.56
N GLU A 145 -1.35 -16.34 16.99
CA GLU A 145 -2.41 -15.70 16.21
C GLU A 145 -1.85 -14.79 15.12
N GLN A 146 -2.64 -14.55 14.07
CA GLN A 146 -2.29 -13.57 13.05
C GLN A 146 -2.42 -12.14 13.57
N MET A 147 -1.49 -11.27 13.17
CA MET A 147 -1.56 -9.84 13.42
C MET A 147 -2.80 -9.25 12.74
N ARG A 148 -3.56 -8.47 13.51
CA ARG A 148 -4.70 -7.69 13.02
C ARG A 148 -4.26 -6.27 12.64
N MET A 149 -5.08 -5.55 11.90
CA MET A 149 -4.77 -4.15 11.51
C MET A 149 -4.50 -3.25 12.72
N THR A 150 -5.13 -3.50 13.87
CA THR A 150 -4.89 -2.80 15.14
C THR A 150 -3.54 -3.08 15.79
N ASP A 151 -2.89 -4.18 15.42
CA ASP A 151 -1.63 -4.62 16.04
C ASP A 151 -0.41 -3.91 15.45
N LEU A 152 -0.59 -3.14 14.38
CA LEU A 152 0.48 -2.43 13.67
C LEU A 152 0.97 -1.21 14.46
N ALA A 153 2.29 -1.07 14.59
CA ALA A 153 2.94 0.03 15.31
C ALA A 153 2.70 1.41 14.65
N ILE A 154 2.57 1.45 13.32
CA ILE A 154 2.10 2.62 12.58
C ILE A 154 0.68 2.33 12.10
N PRO A 155 -0.31 3.19 12.39
CA PRO A 155 -1.62 3.13 11.74
C PRO A 155 -1.50 2.90 10.23
N PHE A 156 -2.13 1.83 9.73
CA PHE A 156 -2.08 1.48 8.33
C PHE A 156 -3.46 1.08 7.83
N ASP A 157 -3.82 1.56 6.64
CA ASP A 157 -5.02 1.12 5.93
C ASP A 157 -4.64 0.57 4.54
N ALA A 158 -5.21 -0.58 4.18
CA ALA A 158 -5.09 -1.18 2.84
C ALA A 158 -6.30 -0.79 1.99
N VAL A 159 -6.07 -0.36 0.76
CA VAL A 159 -7.13 -0.04 -0.20
C VAL A 159 -7.37 -1.24 -1.09
N VAL A 160 -8.57 -1.80 -1.03
CA VAL A 160 -9.05 -2.83 -1.96
C VAL A 160 -10.09 -2.25 -2.91
N ALA A 161 -10.36 -2.93 -4.02
CA ALA A 161 -11.42 -2.55 -4.94
C ALA A 161 -12.56 -3.57 -4.83
N GLY A 162 -13.78 -3.07 -4.59
CA GLY A 162 -14.98 -3.88 -4.61
C GLY A 162 -15.68 -3.78 -5.96
N VAL A 163 -15.89 -4.93 -6.62
CA VAL A 163 -16.63 -5.03 -7.89
C VAL A 163 -18.12 -4.90 -7.59
N ARG A 164 -18.76 -3.89 -8.16
CA ARG A 164 -20.20 -3.62 -7.95
C ARG A 164 -21.04 -4.80 -8.44
N ARG A 165 -22.11 -5.15 -7.72
CA ARG A 165 -22.95 -6.32 -8.05
C ARG A 165 -23.52 -6.28 -9.47
N GLN A 166 -24.02 -5.13 -9.91
CA GLN A 166 -24.57 -4.97 -11.26
C GLN A 166 -23.51 -5.21 -12.34
N SER A 167 -22.32 -4.62 -12.17
CA SER A 167 -21.20 -4.78 -13.09
C SER A 167 -20.65 -6.20 -13.08
N PHE A 168 -20.62 -6.86 -11.92
CA PHE A 168 -20.28 -8.28 -11.79
C PHE A 168 -21.25 -9.17 -12.57
N ALA A 169 -22.56 -8.90 -12.52
CA ALA A 169 -23.56 -9.62 -13.31
C ALA A 169 -23.46 -9.38 -14.83
N ALA A 170 -22.70 -8.37 -15.27
CA ALA A 170 -22.40 -8.13 -16.68
C ALA A 170 -21.01 -8.68 -17.10
N LEU A 171 -20.18 -9.14 -16.16
CA LEU A 171 -18.85 -9.65 -16.49
C LEU A 171 -18.93 -10.90 -17.37
N PRO A 172 -17.98 -11.07 -18.33
CA PRO A 172 -17.88 -12.29 -19.11
C PRO A 172 -17.83 -13.54 -18.22
N ALA A 173 -18.47 -14.62 -18.69
CA ALA A 173 -18.56 -15.89 -17.98
C ALA A 173 -17.23 -16.40 -17.41
N LYS A 174 -16.11 -16.17 -18.09
CA LYS A 174 -14.75 -16.55 -17.64
C LYS A 174 -14.28 -15.89 -16.33
N PHE A 175 -14.90 -14.79 -15.90
CA PHE A 175 -14.63 -14.14 -14.61
C PHE A 175 -15.61 -14.58 -13.51
N ARG A 176 -16.70 -15.24 -13.88
CA ARG A 176 -17.80 -15.67 -13.00
C ARG A 176 -17.84 -17.18 -12.77
N HIS A 177 -17.55 -17.96 -13.80
CA HIS A 177 -17.75 -19.41 -13.84
C HIS A 177 -16.40 -20.15 -13.77
N GLN A 178 -16.28 -20.92 -12.70
CA GLN A 178 -15.15 -21.74 -12.30
C GLN A 178 -14.82 -22.87 -13.31
N GLU A 179 -15.83 -23.44 -13.97
CA GLU A 179 -15.70 -24.66 -14.78
C GLU A 179 -15.04 -24.42 -16.16
N LEU A 180 -15.24 -23.23 -16.74
CA LEU A 180 -14.72 -22.89 -18.07
C LEU A 180 -13.22 -22.57 -18.07
N ALA A 181 -12.67 -22.11 -16.94
CA ALA A 181 -11.23 -21.89 -16.78
C ALA A 181 -10.47 -23.24 -16.73
N VAL A 182 -11.04 -24.21 -16.02
CA VAL A 182 -10.48 -25.57 -15.84
C VAL A 182 -10.53 -26.39 -17.14
N LEU A 183 -11.60 -26.25 -17.94
CA LEU A 183 -11.75 -26.97 -19.21
C LEU A 183 -10.68 -26.59 -20.24
N LYS A 184 -10.22 -25.33 -20.27
CA LYS A 184 -9.15 -24.89 -21.19
C LYS A 184 -7.76 -25.37 -20.78
N LEU A 185 -7.50 -25.50 -19.48
CA LEU A 185 -6.21 -25.99 -18.98
C LEU A 185 -5.99 -27.47 -19.29
N ARG A 186 -7.06 -28.28 -19.42
CA ARG A 186 -6.96 -29.71 -19.76
C ARG A 186 -6.74 -29.99 -21.25
N THR A 187 -6.95 -29.01 -22.13
CA THR A 187 -6.90 -29.21 -23.59
C THR A 187 -5.67 -28.60 -24.27
N LEU A 188 -4.75 -27.99 -23.53
CA LEU A 188 -3.55 -27.41 -24.12
C LEU A 188 -2.43 -28.46 -24.23
N PRO A 189 -1.96 -28.81 -25.44
CA PRO A 189 -0.73 -29.56 -25.59
C PRO A 189 0.41 -28.71 -24.99
N PHE A 190 1.29 -29.34 -24.21
CA PHE A 190 2.51 -28.76 -23.68
C PHE A 190 3.46 -28.35 -24.81
N LEU A 191 3.17 -27.25 -25.48
CA LEU A 191 4.09 -26.53 -26.35
C LEU A 191 4.87 -25.52 -25.48
N PRO A 192 6.18 -25.34 -25.69
CA PRO A 192 7.04 -24.48 -24.88
C PRO A 192 6.85 -23.00 -25.25
N ILE A 193 5.61 -22.54 -25.35
CA ILE A 193 5.24 -21.15 -25.55
C ILE A 193 4.85 -20.65 -24.16
N GLY A 194 5.76 -19.89 -23.52
CA GLY A 194 5.71 -19.59 -22.09
C GLY A 194 4.45 -18.87 -21.63
N VAL A 195 4.21 -18.89 -20.31
CA VAL A 195 3.09 -18.28 -19.56
C VAL A 195 2.86 -16.76 -19.85
N GLY A 196 3.80 -16.11 -20.53
CA GLY A 196 3.82 -14.66 -20.78
C GLY A 196 2.62 -14.09 -21.57
N PRO A 197 2.22 -14.64 -22.73
CA PRO A 197 1.14 -14.07 -23.55
C PRO A 197 -0.23 -14.15 -22.88
N GLU A 198 -0.52 -15.24 -22.15
CA GLU A 198 -1.79 -15.38 -21.43
C GLU A 198 -1.87 -14.39 -20.26
N VAL A 199 -0.82 -14.27 -19.45
CA VAL A 199 -0.76 -13.28 -18.37
C VAL A 199 -0.85 -11.85 -18.92
N ALA A 200 -0.19 -11.54 -20.04
CA ALA A 200 -0.29 -10.23 -20.69
C ALA A 200 -1.73 -9.93 -21.15
N ALA A 201 -2.41 -10.90 -21.78
CA ALA A 201 -3.80 -10.76 -22.19
C ALA A 201 -4.76 -10.60 -21.01
N ARG A 202 -4.49 -11.24 -19.86
CA ARG A 202 -5.26 -11.07 -18.63
C ARG A 202 -5.02 -9.73 -17.96
N LEU A 203 -3.78 -9.25 -17.93
CA LEU A 203 -3.45 -7.91 -17.46
C LEU A 203 -4.14 -6.83 -18.29
N TRP A 204 -4.24 -7.00 -19.61
CA TRP A 204 -5.04 -6.10 -20.44
C TRP A 204 -6.52 -6.10 -20.07
N GLN A 205 -7.09 -7.25 -19.68
CA GLN A 205 -8.46 -7.30 -19.20
C GLN A 205 -8.64 -6.63 -17.83
N ALA A 206 -7.59 -6.57 -17.00
CA ALA A 206 -7.63 -5.83 -15.75
C ALA A 206 -7.88 -4.32 -15.98
N ALA A 207 -7.51 -3.77 -17.14
CA ALA A 207 -7.84 -2.39 -17.52
C ALA A 207 -9.35 -2.11 -17.52
N ALA A 208 -10.19 -3.10 -17.82
CA ALA A 208 -11.65 -2.95 -17.78
C ALA A 208 -12.20 -2.77 -16.35
N PHE A 209 -11.43 -3.17 -15.34
CA PHE A 209 -11.76 -2.90 -13.94
C PHE A 209 -11.30 -1.51 -13.48
N ILE A 210 -10.50 -0.79 -14.28
CA ILE A 210 -10.03 0.57 -14.01
C ILE A 210 -11.12 1.57 -14.42
N ASP A 211 -12.31 1.40 -13.84
CA ASP A 211 -13.50 2.20 -14.10
C ASP A 211 -14.36 2.27 -12.82
N SER A 212 -14.69 3.49 -12.38
CA SER A 212 -15.48 3.73 -11.16
C SER A 212 -16.93 3.23 -11.25
N ARG A 213 -17.41 2.95 -12.46
CA ARG A 213 -18.70 2.30 -12.73
C ARG A 213 -18.62 0.78 -12.53
N VAL A 214 -17.43 0.19 -12.60
CA VAL A 214 -17.22 -1.25 -12.39
C VAL A 214 -16.82 -1.54 -10.96
N VAL A 215 -15.89 -0.75 -10.41
CA VAL A 215 -15.35 -0.93 -9.06
C VAL A 215 -15.51 0.32 -8.20
N LYS A 216 -15.50 0.14 -6.88
CA LYS A 216 -15.35 1.21 -5.89
C LYS A 216 -14.21 0.88 -4.93
N ALA A 217 -13.49 1.91 -4.49
CA ALA A 217 -12.46 1.72 -3.47
C ALA A 217 -13.12 1.45 -2.11
N ILE A 218 -12.53 0.53 -1.36
CA ILE A 218 -12.89 0.19 0.02
C ILE A 218 -11.59 0.25 0.83
N VAL A 219 -11.62 0.97 1.95
CA VAL A 219 -10.48 1.12 2.85
C VAL A 219 -10.63 0.11 3.98
N VAL A 220 -9.59 -0.68 4.24
CA VAL A 220 -9.57 -1.74 5.26
C VAL A 220 -8.53 -1.37 6.32
N GLY A 221 -8.92 -1.30 7.59
CA GLY A 221 -7.98 -1.26 8.73
C GLY A 221 -8.20 -0.18 9.79
N GLY A 222 -9.20 0.68 9.64
CA GLY A 222 -9.38 1.79 10.58
C GLY A 222 -10.82 2.14 10.94
N ASP A 223 -11.78 1.28 10.63
CA ASP A 223 -13.14 1.39 11.14
C ASP A 223 -13.49 0.17 12.01
N ASP A 224 -14.62 0.25 12.72
CA ASP A 224 -15.01 -0.79 13.68
C ASP A 224 -15.18 -2.18 13.04
N LEU A 225 -15.55 -2.21 11.77
CA LEU A 225 -15.72 -3.44 11.00
C LEU A 225 -14.37 -4.05 10.60
N THR A 226 -13.43 -3.24 10.12
CA THR A 226 -12.21 -3.71 9.46
C THR A 226 -10.96 -3.67 10.33
N ARG A 227 -11.01 -3.06 11.53
CA ARG A 227 -9.87 -3.00 12.46
C ARG A 227 -9.33 -4.38 12.87
N ASN A 228 -10.19 -5.39 12.88
CA ASN A 228 -9.84 -6.77 13.24
C ASN A 228 -9.52 -7.67 12.04
N VAL A 229 -9.38 -7.12 10.83
CA VAL A 229 -8.96 -7.91 9.66
C VAL A 229 -7.49 -8.31 9.82
N ASN A 230 -7.12 -9.51 9.37
CA ASN A 230 -5.73 -9.92 9.28
C ASN A 230 -4.95 -9.01 8.34
N VAL A 231 -3.78 -8.56 8.78
CA VAL A 231 -2.92 -7.67 7.99
C VAL A 231 -2.55 -8.32 6.65
N VAL A 232 -2.23 -9.61 6.67
CA VAL A 232 -1.88 -10.38 5.47
C VAL A 232 -3.05 -10.53 4.50
N ASP A 233 -4.27 -10.70 4.99
CA ASP A 233 -5.46 -10.81 4.13
C ASP A 233 -5.77 -9.45 3.48
N ALA A 234 -5.72 -8.37 4.25
CA ALA A 234 -5.94 -7.02 3.73
C ALA A 234 -4.93 -6.67 2.61
N ALA A 235 -3.65 -6.95 2.82
CA ALA A 235 -2.61 -6.73 1.81
C ALA A 235 -2.73 -7.66 0.58
N SER A 236 -3.14 -8.92 0.80
CA SER A 236 -3.29 -9.91 -0.27
C SER A 236 -4.49 -9.60 -1.17
N PHE A 237 -5.66 -9.28 -0.59
CA PHE A 237 -6.82 -8.83 -1.37
C PHE A 237 -6.52 -7.54 -2.14
N SER A 238 -5.82 -6.59 -1.52
CA SER A 238 -5.38 -5.35 -2.17
C SER A 238 -4.46 -5.59 -3.37
N SER A 239 -3.78 -6.73 -3.43
CA SER A 239 -2.84 -7.11 -4.49
C SER A 239 -3.36 -8.20 -5.45
N ALA A 240 -4.64 -8.59 -5.33
CA ALA A 240 -5.25 -9.65 -6.13
C ALA A 240 -5.71 -9.12 -7.50
N ILE A 241 -4.76 -8.98 -8.43
CA ILE A 241 -4.98 -8.42 -9.78
C ILE A 241 -6.09 -9.20 -10.52
N PRO A 242 -7.22 -8.56 -10.89
CA PRO A 242 -8.34 -9.23 -11.56
C PRO A 242 -7.90 -10.04 -12.78
N GLY A 243 -8.29 -11.31 -12.84
CA GLY A 243 -7.98 -12.20 -13.96
C GLY A 243 -6.56 -12.76 -13.97
N VAL A 244 -5.68 -12.34 -13.05
CA VAL A 244 -4.28 -12.79 -12.98
C VAL A 244 -3.99 -13.44 -11.64
N LEU A 245 -4.25 -12.72 -10.55
CA LEU A 245 -3.99 -13.14 -9.19
C LEU A 245 -5.30 -13.20 -8.41
N HIS A 246 -5.44 -14.25 -7.61
CA HIS A 246 -6.58 -14.47 -6.74
C HIS A 246 -6.11 -14.66 -5.31
N HIS A 247 -6.82 -14.08 -4.35
CA HIS A 247 -6.65 -14.35 -2.92
C HIS A 247 -7.97 -14.75 -2.29
N GLU A 248 -7.90 -15.66 -1.32
CA GLU A 248 -8.98 -16.01 -0.42
C GLU A 248 -8.38 -16.27 0.96
N THR A 249 -9.10 -15.86 2.01
CA THR A 249 -8.60 -16.04 3.38
C THR A 249 -8.59 -17.51 3.78
N ARG A 250 -7.57 -17.91 4.53
CA ARG A 250 -7.46 -19.22 5.16
C ARG A 250 -7.97 -19.23 6.60
N ASP A 251 -8.17 -18.05 7.18
CA ASP A 251 -8.65 -17.86 8.54
C ASP A 251 -10.19 -17.82 8.55
N PRO A 252 -10.86 -18.82 9.15
CA PRO A 252 -12.32 -18.85 9.23
C PRO A 252 -12.91 -17.63 9.96
N GLN A 253 -12.15 -16.98 10.85
CA GLN A 253 -12.61 -15.79 11.58
C GLN A 253 -12.75 -14.57 10.67
N MET A 254 -12.05 -14.56 9.52
CA MET A 254 -12.15 -13.48 8.53
C MET A 254 -13.38 -13.57 7.67
N LEU A 255 -13.97 -14.75 7.50
CA LEU A 255 -15.15 -14.94 6.67
C LEU A 255 -16.32 -14.00 7.03
N PRO A 256 -16.82 -13.95 8.29
CA PRO A 256 -17.94 -13.07 8.63
C PRO A 256 -17.60 -11.58 8.45
N ILE A 257 -16.36 -11.17 8.75
CA ILE A 257 -15.93 -9.78 8.57
C ILE A 257 -15.94 -9.42 7.08
N LEU A 258 -15.39 -10.27 6.23
CA LEU A 258 -15.33 -10.04 4.79
C LEU A 258 -16.72 -10.08 4.14
N ASP A 259 -17.61 -10.98 4.59
CA ASP A 259 -19.01 -11.00 4.15
C ASP A 259 -19.71 -9.68 4.47
N GLU A 260 -19.52 -9.16 5.69
CA GLU A 260 -20.13 -7.91 6.13
C GLU A 260 -19.51 -6.70 5.40
N VAL A 261 -18.19 -6.69 5.16
CA VAL A 261 -17.54 -5.69 4.31
C VAL A 261 -18.16 -5.67 2.91
N MET A 262 -18.38 -6.84 2.31
CA MET A 262 -19.00 -6.94 0.98
C MET A 262 -20.47 -6.51 0.98
N ALA A 263 -21.23 -6.88 2.01
CA ALA A 263 -22.62 -6.50 2.18
C ALA A 263 -22.78 -4.98 2.39
N ALA A 264 -22.04 -4.40 3.33
CA ALA A 264 -22.06 -2.97 3.65
C ALA A 264 -21.66 -2.09 2.46
N ASN A 265 -20.82 -2.62 1.56
CA ASN A 265 -20.35 -1.88 0.39
C ASN A 265 -21.15 -2.15 -0.90
N ASP A 266 -22.10 -3.08 -0.87
CA ASP A 266 -22.85 -3.58 -2.04
C ASP A 266 -21.96 -4.07 -3.19
N VAL A 267 -21.04 -4.98 -2.87
CA VAL A 267 -20.08 -5.54 -3.84
C VAL A 267 -20.17 -7.05 -3.91
N ALA A 268 -19.85 -7.60 -5.09
CA ALA A 268 -19.90 -9.03 -5.37
C ALA A 268 -18.53 -9.72 -5.31
N ALA A 269 -17.44 -8.95 -5.38
CA ALA A 269 -16.09 -9.46 -5.23
C ALA A 269 -15.12 -8.36 -4.79
N ILE A 270 -14.01 -8.75 -4.19
CA ILE A 270 -12.87 -7.92 -3.82
C ILE A 270 -11.69 -8.25 -4.75
N VAL A 271 -11.04 -7.21 -5.26
CA VAL A 271 -9.89 -7.30 -6.17
C VAL A 271 -8.86 -6.22 -5.84
N ASP A 272 -7.76 -6.23 -6.59
CA ASP A 272 -6.65 -5.28 -6.45
C ASP A 272 -7.13 -3.81 -6.39
N GLY A 273 -6.72 -3.12 -5.32
CA GLY A 273 -7.12 -1.75 -5.05
C GLY A 273 -6.67 -0.74 -6.09
N GLY A 274 -5.61 -1.04 -6.84
CA GLY A 274 -5.07 -0.17 -7.88
C GLY A 274 -6.05 0.02 -9.04
N THR A 275 -7.02 -0.88 -9.18
CA THR A 275 -8.12 -0.74 -10.13
C THR A 275 -9.11 0.36 -9.74
N ALA A 276 -9.27 0.66 -8.45
CA ALA A 276 -10.16 1.72 -7.98
C ALA A 276 -9.40 3.03 -7.66
N SER A 277 -8.21 2.93 -7.07
CA SER A 277 -7.39 4.08 -6.69
C SER A 277 -5.92 3.69 -6.49
N ASN A 278 -5.12 3.76 -7.56
CA ASN A 278 -3.72 3.32 -7.56
C ASN A 278 -2.83 4.05 -6.57
N VAL A 279 -2.88 5.38 -6.49
CA VAL A 279 -2.18 6.18 -5.46
C VAL A 279 -3.25 6.87 -4.62
N PRO A 280 -3.70 6.27 -3.51
CA PRO A 280 -4.95 6.62 -2.83
C PRO A 280 -4.86 7.86 -1.90
N VAL A 281 -4.39 8.98 -2.42
CA VAL A 281 -4.17 10.20 -1.63
C VAL A 281 -5.49 10.83 -1.18
N GLU A 282 -6.51 10.87 -2.04
CA GLU A 282 -7.84 11.37 -1.64
C GLU A 282 -8.42 10.54 -0.51
N LEU A 283 -8.26 9.21 -0.58
CA LEU A 283 -8.75 8.32 0.47
C LEU A 283 -8.02 8.59 1.78
N ALA A 284 -6.68 8.68 1.74
CA ALA A 284 -5.89 9.03 2.92
C ALA A 284 -6.34 10.37 3.51
N TRP A 285 -6.56 11.39 2.67
CA TRP A 285 -7.07 12.69 3.11
C TRP A 285 -8.43 12.57 3.82
N LYS A 286 -9.38 11.81 3.27
CA LYS A 286 -10.68 11.57 3.91
C LYS A 286 -10.52 10.91 5.28
N ARG A 287 -9.67 9.90 5.39
CA ARG A 287 -9.41 9.21 6.67
C ARG A 287 -8.87 10.16 7.74
N ILE A 288 -7.97 11.07 7.36
CA ILE A 288 -7.47 12.10 8.27
C ILE A 288 -8.57 13.09 8.65
N ARG A 289 -9.42 13.51 7.70
CA ARG A 289 -10.56 14.41 7.99
C ARG A 289 -11.59 13.78 8.94
N ASP A 290 -11.77 12.48 8.82
CA ASP A 290 -12.63 11.65 9.68
C ASP A 290 -12.00 11.35 11.05
N GLY A 291 -10.78 11.83 11.31
CA GLY A 291 -10.13 11.78 12.63
C GLY A 291 -9.23 10.56 12.87
N ARG A 292 -8.79 9.84 11.82
CA ARG A 292 -7.93 8.64 11.95
C ARG A 292 -6.68 8.83 12.83
N LEU A 293 -6.14 10.05 12.86
CA LEU A 293 -4.96 10.43 13.67
C LEU A 293 -5.27 11.40 14.81
N GLY A 294 -6.54 11.76 15.04
CA GLY A 294 -6.94 12.77 16.02
C GLY A 294 -6.58 14.22 15.65
N THR A 295 -5.95 14.44 14.49
CA THR A 295 -5.65 15.75 13.92
C THR A 295 -6.03 15.76 12.44
N ARG A 296 -6.32 16.95 11.91
CA ARG A 296 -6.59 17.17 10.49
C ARG A 296 -5.42 17.86 9.77
N ASN A 297 -4.37 18.22 10.50
CA ASN A 297 -3.19 18.88 9.96
C ASN A 297 -2.13 17.84 9.59
N ALA A 298 -2.04 17.55 8.29
CA ALA A 298 -1.14 16.52 7.77
C ALA A 298 -0.43 16.99 6.51
N CYS A 299 0.76 16.44 6.30
CA CYS A 299 1.53 16.49 5.06
C CYS A 299 1.36 15.14 4.33
N TYR A 300 0.81 15.18 3.11
CA TYR A 300 0.53 14.02 2.28
C TYR A 300 1.65 13.78 1.26
N LEU A 301 2.55 12.86 1.59
CA LEU A 301 3.63 12.41 0.73
C LEU A 301 3.21 11.14 -0.01
N ALA A 302 3.07 11.20 -1.33
CA ALA A 302 2.64 10.07 -2.14
C ALA A 302 3.79 9.47 -2.96
N PHE A 303 3.88 8.14 -2.98
CA PHE A 303 4.84 7.38 -3.75
C PHE A 303 4.16 6.73 -4.95
N ASP A 304 4.65 7.03 -6.15
CA ASP A 304 4.12 6.53 -7.42
C ASP A 304 5.23 5.85 -8.23
N CYS A 305 5.20 4.52 -8.30
CA CYS A 305 6.10 3.72 -9.13
C CYS A 305 5.49 3.27 -10.47
N PHE A 306 4.22 3.62 -10.73
CA PHE A 306 3.47 3.12 -11.88
C PHE A 306 2.81 4.26 -12.68
N HIS A 307 3.68 5.02 -13.33
CA HIS A 307 3.33 6.04 -14.31
C HIS A 307 3.89 5.66 -15.69
N PRO A 308 3.36 6.23 -16.80
CA PRO A 308 3.91 6.01 -18.13
C PRO A 308 5.41 6.31 -18.15
N GLN A 309 6.19 5.33 -18.61
CA GLN A 309 7.63 5.42 -18.81
C GLN A 309 7.96 4.97 -20.23
N TRP A 310 8.89 5.66 -20.88
CA TRP A 310 9.38 5.29 -22.21
C TRP A 310 10.45 4.20 -22.09
N ASP A 311 10.03 2.98 -21.74
CA ASP A 311 10.87 1.78 -21.80
C ASP A 311 10.31 0.82 -22.87
N PRO A 312 11.05 0.56 -23.98
CA PRO A 312 10.62 -0.33 -25.04
C PRO A 312 10.13 -1.71 -24.57
N ARG A 313 10.65 -2.21 -23.44
CA ARG A 313 10.29 -3.52 -22.88
C ARG A 313 8.92 -3.54 -22.19
N HIS A 314 8.35 -2.37 -21.90
CA HIS A 314 7.13 -2.19 -21.12
C HIS A 314 6.06 -1.37 -21.84
N LEU A 315 6.27 -0.98 -23.10
CA LEU A 315 5.29 -0.22 -23.89
C LEU A 315 3.93 -0.93 -24.02
N TRP A 316 3.88 -2.26 -23.97
CA TRP A 316 2.62 -3.02 -23.99
C TRP A 316 1.74 -2.78 -22.75
N LEU A 317 2.29 -2.24 -21.66
CA LEU A 317 1.55 -1.82 -20.45
C LEU A 317 1.05 -0.37 -20.55
N ALA A 318 1.39 0.37 -21.61
CA ALA A 318 1.03 1.79 -21.76
C ALA A 318 -0.47 2.06 -21.62
N PRO A 319 -1.39 1.24 -22.18
CA PRO A 319 -2.84 1.47 -21.99
C PRO A 319 -3.28 1.40 -20.52
N ILE A 320 -2.74 0.44 -19.76
CA ILE A 320 -3.04 0.28 -18.33
C ILE A 320 -2.47 1.47 -17.55
N ALA A 321 -1.21 1.83 -17.81
CA ALA A 321 -0.58 2.97 -17.17
C ALA A 321 -1.33 4.28 -17.47
N GLN A 322 -1.83 4.47 -18.69
CA GLN A 322 -2.66 5.62 -19.07
C GLN A 322 -4.00 5.64 -18.32
N ALA A 323 -4.70 4.51 -18.24
CA ALA A 323 -5.94 4.41 -17.48
C ALA A 323 -5.75 4.76 -16.00
N ILE A 324 -4.63 4.33 -15.40
CA ILE A 324 -4.27 4.69 -14.02
C ILE A 324 -3.94 6.18 -13.87
N GLN A 325 -3.27 6.80 -14.85
CA GLN A 325 -3.02 8.25 -14.80
C GLN A 325 -4.31 9.07 -14.80
N LEU A 326 -5.39 8.59 -15.39
CA LEU A 326 -6.70 9.25 -15.27
C LEU A 326 -7.20 9.27 -13.82
N GLN A 327 -6.92 8.24 -13.03
CA GLN A 327 -7.22 8.24 -11.59
C GLN A 327 -6.38 9.28 -10.82
N MET A 328 -5.21 9.65 -11.32
CA MET A 328 -4.35 10.66 -10.69
C MET A 328 -4.94 12.06 -10.76
N VAL A 329 -5.77 12.37 -11.77
CA VAL A 329 -6.51 13.65 -11.82
C VAL A 329 -7.32 13.89 -10.54
N ARG A 330 -7.89 12.82 -9.97
CA ARG A 330 -8.69 12.88 -8.76
C ARG A 330 -7.85 12.92 -7.47
N ASN A 331 -6.67 12.30 -7.47
CA ASN A 331 -5.82 12.20 -6.28
C ASN A 331 -4.81 13.35 -6.12
N LEU A 332 -4.34 13.92 -7.24
CA LEU A 332 -3.34 15.00 -7.27
C LEU A 332 -3.70 16.20 -6.38
N PRO A 333 -4.95 16.70 -6.36
CA PRO A 333 -5.29 17.87 -5.54
C PRO A 333 -5.14 17.66 -4.02
N TYR A 334 -5.07 16.42 -3.56
CA TYR A 334 -4.96 16.07 -2.14
C TYR A 334 -3.52 15.80 -1.69
N SER A 335 -2.55 15.86 -2.60
CA SER A 335 -1.14 15.60 -2.29
C SER A 335 -0.37 16.90 -2.11
N ASP A 336 0.41 16.99 -1.04
CA ASP A 336 1.41 18.05 -0.88
C ASP A 336 2.65 17.78 -1.73
N HIS A 337 3.05 16.51 -1.85
CA HIS A 337 4.16 16.11 -2.71
C HIS A 337 4.02 14.67 -3.24
N ILE A 338 4.31 14.47 -4.53
CA ILE A 338 4.36 13.16 -5.17
C ILE A 338 5.77 12.83 -5.63
N VAL A 339 6.33 11.75 -5.10
CA VAL A 339 7.57 11.15 -5.57
C VAL A 339 7.25 10.15 -6.68
N ARG A 340 7.51 10.56 -7.93
CA ARG A 340 7.44 9.68 -9.10
C ARG A 340 8.77 8.93 -9.25
N PHE A 341 8.75 7.62 -9.04
CA PHE A 341 9.94 6.79 -9.08
C PHE A 341 10.32 6.42 -10.51
N SER A 342 11.55 6.73 -10.89
CA SER A 342 12.14 6.29 -12.16
C SER A 342 13.68 6.30 -12.06
N PRO A 343 14.40 5.26 -12.48
CA PRO A 343 13.88 4.00 -13.01
C PRO A 343 13.22 3.14 -11.91
N THR A 344 12.42 2.16 -12.35
CA THR A 344 11.81 1.13 -11.50
C THR A 344 12.10 -0.26 -12.10
N LEU A 345 11.83 -1.32 -11.34
CA LEU A 345 11.78 -2.66 -11.91
C LEU A 345 10.52 -2.81 -12.76
N SER A 346 10.51 -3.84 -13.63
CA SER A 346 9.31 -4.22 -14.36
C SER A 346 8.13 -4.50 -13.42
N PRO A 347 6.93 -3.94 -13.67
CA PRO A 347 5.72 -4.22 -12.90
C PRO A 347 5.36 -5.71 -12.79
N VAL A 348 5.71 -6.50 -13.80
CA VAL A 348 5.42 -7.95 -13.80
C VAL A 348 6.51 -8.79 -13.11
N ASN A 349 7.62 -8.18 -12.71
CA ASN A 349 8.71 -8.88 -12.02
C ASN A 349 8.45 -8.96 -10.52
N LEU A 350 7.55 -9.86 -10.10
CA LEU A 350 7.10 -9.98 -8.71
C LEU A 350 8.13 -10.65 -7.79
N ALA A 351 9.06 -11.43 -8.36
CA ALA A 351 10.14 -12.09 -7.61
C ALA A 351 11.52 -11.72 -8.20
N PRO A 352 11.97 -10.47 -8.02
CA PRO A 352 13.24 -10.00 -8.58
C PRO A 352 14.46 -10.67 -7.96
N SER A 353 15.57 -10.68 -8.69
CA SER A 353 16.85 -11.14 -8.15
C SER A 353 17.35 -10.23 -7.02
N ARG A 354 18.18 -10.76 -6.12
CA ARG A 354 18.78 -10.01 -5.01
C ARG A 354 19.44 -8.69 -5.46
N ALA A 355 20.24 -8.74 -6.52
CA ALA A 355 20.88 -7.56 -7.08
C ALA A 355 19.87 -6.55 -7.68
N SER A 356 18.72 -7.03 -8.17
CA SER A 356 17.66 -6.14 -8.65
C SER A 356 16.93 -5.45 -7.49
N ILE A 357 16.74 -6.15 -6.36
CA ILE A 357 16.22 -5.55 -5.13
C ILE A 357 17.18 -4.46 -4.63
N ASP A 358 18.48 -4.75 -4.54
CA ASP A 358 19.49 -3.76 -4.13
C ASP A 358 19.49 -2.51 -5.02
N ARG A 359 19.39 -2.70 -6.34
CA ARG A 359 19.25 -1.59 -7.29
C ARG A 359 17.97 -0.80 -7.07
N ALA A 360 16.84 -1.47 -6.88
CA ALA A 360 15.55 -0.82 -6.63
C ALA A 360 15.59 0.02 -5.36
N CYS A 361 16.16 -0.51 -4.27
CA CYS A 361 16.39 0.25 -3.03
C CYS A 361 17.26 1.49 -3.30
N SER A 362 18.38 1.34 -4.00
CA SER A 362 19.26 2.48 -4.33
C SER A 362 18.54 3.55 -5.17
N TRP A 363 17.72 3.16 -6.14
CA TRP A 363 16.93 4.10 -6.94
C TRP A 363 15.87 4.82 -6.11
N GLY A 364 15.18 4.07 -5.25
CA GLY A 364 14.17 4.60 -4.35
C GLY A 364 14.73 5.66 -3.39
N HIS A 365 15.84 5.31 -2.73
CA HIS A 365 16.57 6.18 -1.82
C HIS A 365 16.96 7.50 -2.49
N LYS A 366 17.64 7.42 -3.66
CA LYS A 366 18.05 8.60 -4.45
C LYS A 366 16.87 9.46 -4.92
N ARG A 367 15.70 8.86 -5.14
CA ARG A 367 14.52 9.60 -5.58
C ARG A 367 13.86 10.34 -4.43
N VAL A 368 13.72 9.70 -3.28
CA VAL A 368 13.16 10.34 -2.08
C VAL A 368 14.10 11.40 -1.52
N ASP A 369 15.42 11.26 -1.68
CA ASP A 369 16.39 12.27 -1.23
C ASP A 369 16.06 13.67 -1.77
N LYS A 370 15.53 13.75 -3.01
CA LYS A 370 15.09 15.00 -3.64
C LYS A 370 13.84 15.60 -3.00
N ALA A 371 13.01 14.78 -2.36
CA ALA A 371 11.79 15.21 -1.67
C ALA A 371 12.07 15.66 -0.23
N ILE A 372 13.18 15.23 0.39
CA ILE A 372 13.51 15.54 1.79
C ILE A 372 13.49 17.05 2.08
N PRO A 373 14.06 17.95 1.27
CA PRO A 373 13.98 19.38 1.56
C PRO A 373 12.55 19.91 1.60
N ILE A 374 11.67 19.38 0.75
CA ILE A 374 10.26 19.79 0.67
C ILE A 374 9.51 19.25 1.88
N THR A 375 9.65 17.96 2.19
CA THR A 375 8.95 17.35 3.33
C THR A 375 9.46 17.90 4.66
N SER A 376 10.76 18.17 4.79
CA SER A 376 11.31 18.83 5.98
C SER A 376 10.73 20.24 6.18
N ALA A 377 10.59 21.02 5.10
CA ALA A 377 9.97 22.34 5.20
C ALA A 377 8.48 22.26 5.54
N LEU A 378 7.74 21.29 4.99
CA LEU A 378 6.32 21.09 5.29
C LEU A 378 6.08 20.59 6.72
N LEU A 379 6.97 19.74 7.24
CA LEU A 379 6.87 19.15 8.57
C LEU A 379 7.50 20.01 9.66
N GLN A 380 8.15 21.11 9.30
CA GLN A 380 8.74 22.03 10.28
C GLN A 380 7.63 22.59 11.18
N PRO A 381 7.73 22.41 12.51
CA PRO A 381 6.75 22.96 13.43
C PRO A 381 6.69 24.48 13.34
N ILE A 382 5.48 25.03 13.45
CA ILE A 382 5.22 26.47 13.50
C ILE A 382 4.74 26.82 14.91
N TRP A 383 5.32 27.86 15.50
CA TRP A 383 5.05 28.30 16.86
C TRP A 383 4.64 29.77 16.86
N TRP A 384 3.74 30.14 17.77
CA TRP A 384 3.34 31.53 18.01
C TRP A 384 4.14 32.20 19.11
N ASP A 385 4.45 31.46 20.18
CA ASP A 385 5.26 31.94 21.30
C ASP A 385 6.57 31.14 21.36
N GLU A 386 7.72 31.82 21.50
CA GLU A 386 9.06 31.20 21.54
C GLU A 386 9.24 30.17 22.69
N ALA A 387 8.37 30.20 23.70
CA ALA A 387 8.42 29.30 24.86
C ALA A 387 7.88 27.88 24.58
N ALA A 388 7.23 27.65 23.43
CA ALA A 388 6.59 26.37 23.12
C ALA A 388 7.53 25.35 22.44
N THR A 389 8.84 25.41 22.64
CA THR A 389 9.81 24.47 22.03
C THR A 389 9.76 23.04 22.59
N ALA A 390 8.69 22.66 23.29
CA ALA A 390 8.54 21.28 23.73
C ALA A 390 8.30 20.42 22.50
N ASP A 391 9.28 19.58 22.14
CA ASP A 391 9.09 18.52 21.16
C ASP A 391 7.78 17.81 21.49
N PRO A 392 6.89 17.59 20.50
CA PRO A 392 5.68 16.82 20.74
C PRO A 392 6.10 15.48 21.37
N PRO A 393 5.33 14.95 22.33
CA PRO A 393 5.71 13.74 23.04
C PRO A 393 6.11 12.67 22.01
N ARG A 394 7.39 12.28 22.03
CA ARG A 394 7.91 11.20 21.19
C ARG A 394 6.96 10.02 21.35
N ARG A 395 6.47 9.49 20.23
CA ARG A 395 5.57 8.34 20.23
C ARG A 395 6.26 7.24 21.05
N VAL A 396 5.77 6.98 22.25
CA VAL A 396 6.19 5.82 23.02
C VAL A 396 5.70 4.65 22.20
N ALA A 397 6.60 3.95 21.52
CA ALA A 397 6.24 2.79 20.74
C ALA A 397 5.51 1.83 21.68
N ALA A 398 4.23 1.53 21.37
CA ALA A 398 3.54 0.45 22.05
C ALA A 398 4.41 -0.81 21.91
N ALA A 399 4.43 -1.66 22.94
CA ALA A 399 5.21 -2.89 22.90
C ALA A 399 4.84 -3.67 21.63
N SER A 400 5.82 -3.88 20.75
CA SER A 400 5.60 -4.55 19.47
C SER A 400 5.12 -5.97 19.73
N VAL A 401 3.94 -6.32 19.24
CA VAL A 401 3.41 -7.70 19.25
C VAL A 401 3.89 -8.51 18.05
N ALA A 402 4.72 -7.93 17.19
CA ALA A 402 5.29 -8.60 16.02
C ALA A 402 6.51 -9.45 16.40
N SER A 403 6.63 -10.65 15.81
CA SER A 403 7.80 -11.51 16.02
C SER A 403 9.12 -10.83 15.61
N PRO A 404 10.23 -11.06 16.34
CA PRO A 404 11.54 -10.56 15.95
C PRO A 404 11.96 -11.03 14.55
N MET A 405 12.63 -10.18 13.79
CA MET A 405 13.08 -10.55 12.43
C MET A 405 14.08 -11.71 12.40
N SER A 406 14.82 -11.94 13.48
CA SER A 406 15.69 -13.12 13.63
C SER A 406 14.90 -14.44 13.53
N GLU A 407 13.74 -14.51 14.18
CA GLU A 407 12.83 -15.66 14.11
C GLU A 407 12.23 -15.80 12.71
N VAL A 408 11.72 -14.70 12.15
CA VAL A 408 11.17 -14.68 10.78
C VAL A 408 12.19 -15.20 9.76
N LEU A 409 13.42 -14.70 9.80
CA LEU A 409 14.47 -15.10 8.86
C LEU A 409 14.91 -16.55 9.08
N SER A 410 14.85 -17.07 10.31
CA SER A 410 15.14 -18.48 10.60
C SER A 410 14.10 -19.44 10.04
N ALA A 411 12.82 -19.01 9.97
CA ALA A 411 11.73 -19.80 9.43
C ALA A 411 11.80 -19.92 7.89
N VAL A 412 12.44 -18.95 7.22
CA VAL A 412 12.71 -18.99 5.78
C VAL A 412 13.90 -19.93 5.50
N ALA A 413 13.66 -21.24 5.51
CA ALA A 413 14.70 -22.22 5.23
C ALA A 413 15.30 -22.05 3.82
N PRO A 414 16.64 -21.98 3.66
CA PRO A 414 17.26 -21.94 2.35
C PRO A 414 17.08 -23.27 1.59
N PRO A 415 17.01 -23.26 0.25
CA PRO A 415 16.90 -24.48 -0.55
C PRO A 415 18.09 -25.41 -0.28
N ARG A 416 17.79 -26.66 0.05
CA ARG A 416 18.74 -27.64 0.59
C ARG A 416 19.79 -28.08 -0.42
N ASN A 417 19.56 -27.91 -1.72
CA ASN A 417 20.48 -28.36 -2.76
C ASN A 417 20.46 -27.51 -4.06
N LYS A 418 21.46 -27.72 -4.94
CA LYS A 418 21.60 -26.99 -6.22
C LYS A 418 20.41 -27.22 -7.16
N PHE A 419 19.78 -28.40 -7.09
CA PHE A 419 18.61 -28.76 -7.88
C PHE A 419 17.37 -27.97 -7.43
N GLU A 420 17.10 -27.84 -6.13
CA GLU A 420 16.04 -26.97 -5.63
C GLU A 420 16.28 -25.49 -5.98
N ARG A 421 17.55 -25.04 -5.94
CA ARG A 421 17.91 -23.68 -6.39
C ARG A 421 17.66 -23.44 -7.88
N TRP A 422 17.94 -24.42 -8.73
CA TRP A 422 17.69 -24.34 -10.17
C TRP A 422 16.19 -24.42 -10.46
N ARG A 423 15.47 -25.35 -9.82
CA ARG A 423 14.02 -25.52 -9.96
C ARG A 423 13.24 -24.29 -9.48
N ASN A 424 13.56 -23.73 -8.31
CA ASN A 424 12.92 -22.53 -7.77
C ASN A 424 13.13 -21.28 -8.62
N ARG A 425 14.10 -21.29 -9.54
CA ARG A 425 14.43 -20.16 -10.42
C ARG A 425 13.70 -20.21 -11.76
N TYR A 426 13.31 -21.40 -12.24
CA TYR A 426 12.86 -21.59 -13.62
C TYR A 426 11.53 -22.36 -13.78
N ILE A 427 11.01 -22.99 -12.72
CA ILE A 427 9.78 -23.76 -12.78
C ILE A 427 8.76 -23.11 -11.83
N THR A 428 7.75 -22.47 -12.44
CA THR A 428 6.49 -22.05 -11.81
C THR A 428 5.72 -23.23 -11.28
#